data_AF-A0A3N7F2F9-F1
#
_entry.id   AF-A0A3N7F2F9-F1
#
_cell.length_a   1.000
_cell.length_b   1.000
_cell.length_c   1.000
_cell.angle_alpha   90.00
_cell.angle_beta   90.00
_cell.angle_gamma   90.00
#
_symmetry.space_group_name_H-M   'P 1'
#
loop_
_entity.id
_entity.type
_entity.pdbx_description
1 polymer ?
#
loop_
_entity_poly.entity_id
_entity_poly.type
_entity_poly.pdbx_seq_one_letter_code
_entity_poly.pdbx_strand_id
1 'polypeptide(L)'
;MLMGFEIYSLVEEFMKEKNIVVRGIAPPYLFSEVMEGLFTGFSVSDWLKVMGAVPVTGSNLFRLLSTKSHVLLYPGGQREALHNKGEGYKLFWPDQPEFVRMAARFGATIVPFGTVGEDDVGELALDYHDMMKIPILNDYIRGAKSKG
;
A
#
# COMPACT_ATOMS: atom_id res chain seq x y z
N MET A 1 -3.78 9.48 0.66
CA MET A 1 -3.30 8.28 -0.07
C MET A 1 -4.52 7.63 -0.67
N LEU A 2 -4.57 7.52 -1.98
CA LEU A 2 -5.68 6.93 -2.73
C LEU A 2 -5.15 5.78 -3.59
N MET A 3 -5.44 4.54 -3.21
CA MET A 3 -4.94 3.31 -3.86
C MET A 3 -3.41 3.08 -3.78
N GLY A 4 -2.62 4.02 -3.29
CA GLY A 4 -1.18 3.83 -3.06
C GLY A 4 -0.31 4.11 -4.28
N PHE A 5 -0.72 5.01 -5.18
CA PHE A 5 0.04 5.27 -6.41
C PHE A 5 1.36 6.00 -6.15
N GLU A 6 1.47 6.73 -5.05
CA GLU A 6 2.72 7.37 -4.63
C GLU A 6 3.83 6.37 -4.35
N ILE A 7 3.49 5.11 -4.05
CA ILE A 7 4.48 4.08 -3.67
C ILE A 7 5.46 3.86 -4.83
N TYR A 8 4.99 3.94 -6.07
CA TYR A 8 5.84 3.74 -7.25
C TYR A 8 6.96 4.78 -7.33
N SER A 9 6.61 6.07 -7.24
CA SER A 9 7.60 7.15 -7.29
C SER A 9 8.48 7.16 -6.04
N LEU A 10 7.91 6.86 -4.87
CA LEU A 10 8.67 6.81 -3.61
C LEU A 10 9.75 5.72 -3.63
N VAL A 11 9.39 4.48 -3.99
CA VAL A 11 10.34 3.36 -4.00
C VAL A 11 11.42 3.59 -5.06
N GLU A 12 11.03 4.06 -6.25
CA GLU A 12 11.96 4.36 -7.33
C GLU A 12 12.98 5.44 -6.92
N GLU A 13 12.52 6.54 -6.33
CA GLU A 13 13.38 7.66 -5.97
C GLU A 13 14.33 7.30 -4.82
N PHE A 14 13.86 6.57 -3.80
CA PHE A 14 14.74 6.08 -2.73
C PHE A 14 15.81 5.12 -3.26
N MET A 15 15.46 4.28 -4.23
CA MET A 15 16.42 3.39 -4.85
C MET A 15 17.46 4.18 -5.65
N LYS A 16 17.04 5.16 -6.46
CA LYS A 16 17.94 6.00 -7.28
C LYS A 16 18.85 6.90 -6.43
N GLU A 17 18.27 7.66 -5.51
CA GLU A 17 18.96 8.72 -4.79
C GLU A 17 19.71 8.24 -3.54
N LYS A 18 19.24 7.15 -2.93
CA LYS A 18 19.79 6.64 -1.66
C LYS A 18 20.34 5.22 -1.75
N ASN A 19 20.16 4.53 -2.87
CA ASN A 19 20.46 3.10 -2.99
C ASN A 19 19.77 2.26 -1.89
N ILE A 20 18.54 2.66 -1.53
CA ILE A 20 17.72 2.01 -0.51
C ILE A 20 16.51 1.39 -1.18
N VAL A 21 16.32 0.09 -0.95
CA VAL A 21 15.08 -0.60 -1.34
C VAL A 21 14.08 -0.48 -0.18
N VAL A 22 13.02 0.29 -0.43
CA VAL A 22 11.90 0.46 0.50
C VAL A 22 10.88 -0.66 0.27
N ARG A 23 10.66 -1.51 1.27
CA ARG A 23 9.79 -2.68 1.15
C ARG A 23 8.40 -2.36 1.66
N GLY A 24 7.44 -2.23 0.74
CA GLY A 24 6.03 -2.09 1.07
C GLY A 24 5.46 -3.37 1.71
N ILE A 25 4.62 -3.22 2.72
CA ILE A 25 3.78 -4.32 3.22
C ILE A 25 2.34 -4.11 2.74
N ALA A 26 1.83 -5.09 2.01
CA ALA A 26 0.57 -4.97 1.29
C ALA A 26 -0.40 -6.10 1.69
N PRO A 27 -1.72 -5.88 1.65
CA PRO A 27 -2.70 -6.93 1.91
C PRO A 27 -2.44 -8.21 1.10
N PRO A 28 -2.58 -9.42 1.69
CA PRO A 28 -2.20 -10.67 1.01
C PRO A 28 -2.94 -10.95 -0.30
N TYR A 29 -4.17 -10.42 -0.46
CA TYR A 29 -4.94 -10.61 -1.70
C TYR A 29 -4.28 -9.98 -2.93
N LEU A 30 -3.45 -8.94 -2.75
CA LEU A 30 -2.67 -8.32 -3.84
C LEU A 30 -1.59 -9.25 -4.41
N PHE A 31 -1.25 -10.30 -3.68
CA PHE A 31 -0.29 -11.32 -4.10
C PHE A 31 -0.95 -12.59 -4.64
N SER A 32 -2.30 -12.63 -4.70
CA SER A 32 -3.05 -13.80 -5.17
C SER A 32 -3.19 -13.85 -6.69
N GLU A 33 -3.37 -15.07 -7.22
CA GLU A 33 -3.53 -15.35 -8.67
C GLU A 33 -4.72 -14.60 -9.30
N VAL A 34 -5.70 -14.16 -8.50
CA VAL A 34 -6.86 -13.37 -8.98
C VAL A 34 -6.44 -12.04 -9.61
N MET A 35 -5.26 -11.51 -9.27
CA MET A 35 -4.74 -10.25 -9.80
C MET A 35 -3.90 -10.44 -11.09
N GLU A 36 -3.77 -11.67 -11.61
CA GLU A 36 -2.89 -12.00 -12.76
C GLU A 36 -3.35 -11.45 -14.12
N GLY A 37 -4.51 -10.80 -14.22
CA GLY A 37 -5.08 -10.34 -15.50
C GLY A 37 -5.02 -8.83 -15.77
N LEU A 38 -4.50 -8.00 -14.86
CA LEU A 38 -4.72 -6.54 -14.93
C LEU A 38 -3.90 -5.81 -16.01
N PHE A 39 -2.72 -6.32 -16.36
CA PHE A 39 -1.84 -5.74 -17.39
C PHE A 39 -1.33 -6.84 -18.32
N THR A 40 -1.35 -6.58 -19.63
CA THR A 40 -0.86 -7.53 -20.64
C THR A 40 0.65 -7.70 -20.51
N GLY A 41 1.09 -8.78 -19.85
CA GLY A 41 2.49 -9.22 -19.78
C GLY A 41 3.15 -9.19 -18.40
N PHE A 42 2.57 -8.52 -17.39
CA PHE A 42 3.10 -8.48 -16.01
C PHE A 42 1.94 -8.27 -15.01
N SER A 43 1.74 -9.16 -14.04
CA SER A 43 0.66 -8.96 -13.07
C SER A 43 0.99 -7.88 -12.04
N VAL A 44 -0.04 -7.33 -11.37
CA VAL A 44 0.16 -6.43 -10.21
C VAL A 44 0.99 -7.12 -9.12
N SER A 45 0.76 -8.42 -8.91
CA SER A 45 1.50 -9.25 -7.96
C SER A 45 2.99 -9.32 -8.33
N ASP A 46 3.31 -9.48 -9.61
CA ASP A 46 4.70 -9.55 -10.08
C ASP A 46 5.41 -8.22 -9.93
N TRP A 47 4.74 -7.11 -10.26
CA TRP A 47 5.27 -5.76 -10.02
C TRP A 47 5.55 -5.51 -8.54
N LEU A 48 4.62 -5.87 -7.66
CA LEU A 48 4.82 -5.73 -6.21
C LEU A 48 6.03 -6.54 -5.72
N LYS A 49 6.18 -7.78 -6.19
CA LYS A 49 7.33 -8.63 -5.85
C LYS A 49 8.66 -8.04 -6.36
N VAL A 50 8.70 -7.56 -7.61
CA VAL A 50 9.89 -6.93 -8.21
C VAL A 50 10.30 -5.69 -7.43
N MET A 51 9.33 -4.87 -7.01
CA MET A 51 9.58 -3.70 -6.18
C MET A 51 9.89 -4.04 -4.71
N GLY A 52 9.96 -5.33 -4.35
CA GLY A 52 10.36 -5.78 -3.03
C GLY A 52 9.26 -5.77 -1.98
N ALA A 53 7.99 -5.61 -2.38
CA ALA A 53 6.86 -5.66 -1.48
C ALA A 53 6.58 -7.08 -0.98
N VAL A 54 6.04 -7.18 0.24
CA VAL A 54 5.69 -8.48 0.86
C VAL A 54 4.27 -8.45 1.44
N PRO A 55 3.62 -9.61 1.61
CA PRO A 55 2.32 -9.68 2.29
C PRO A 55 2.41 -9.16 3.73
N VAL A 56 1.44 -8.36 4.14
CA VAL A 56 1.33 -7.84 5.51
C VAL A 56 1.00 -8.98 6.47
N THR A 57 2.01 -9.39 7.23
CA THR A 57 1.89 -10.37 8.32
C THR A 57 2.88 -10.00 9.43
N GLY A 58 2.57 -10.38 10.67
CA GLY A 58 3.50 -10.17 11.79
C GLY A 58 4.86 -10.84 11.58
N SER A 59 4.88 -12.03 10.94
CA SER A 59 6.10 -12.77 10.63
C SER A 59 6.95 -12.09 9.57
N ASN A 60 6.35 -11.54 8.51
CA ASN A 60 7.08 -10.78 7.51
C ASN A 60 7.63 -9.48 8.09
N LEU A 61 6.84 -8.73 8.85
CA LEU A 61 7.31 -7.51 9.51
C LEU A 61 8.48 -7.80 10.46
N PHE A 62 8.35 -8.86 11.27
CA PHE A 62 9.44 -9.33 12.14
C PHE A 62 10.71 -9.65 11.34
N ARG A 63 10.59 -10.41 10.25
CA ARG A 63 11.74 -10.79 9.40
C ARG A 63 12.39 -9.58 8.72
N LEU A 64 11.60 -8.60 8.28
CA LEU A 64 12.13 -7.40 7.66
C LEU A 64 12.91 -6.55 8.67
N LEU A 65 12.35 -6.35 9.86
CA LEU A 65 13.01 -5.56 10.90
C LEU A 65 14.23 -6.29 11.49
N SER A 66 14.18 -7.61 11.65
CA SER A 66 15.33 -8.40 12.14
C SER A 66 16.53 -8.39 11.18
N THR A 67 16.26 -8.20 9.88
CA THR A 67 17.28 -8.06 8.83
C THR A 67 17.66 -6.61 8.56
N LYS A 68 17.22 -5.65 9.40
CA LYS A 68 17.47 -4.21 9.26
C LYS A 68 17.00 -3.64 7.91
N SER A 69 15.92 -4.18 7.36
CA SER A 69 15.31 -3.68 6.12
C SER A 69 14.55 -2.37 6.35
N HIS A 70 14.43 -1.57 5.30
CA HIS A 70 13.57 -0.37 5.29
C HIS A 70 12.15 -0.81 4.93
N VAL A 71 11.19 -0.55 5.82
CA VAL A 71 9.81 -1.01 5.68
C VAL A 71 8.89 0.19 5.50
N LEU A 72 8.03 0.13 4.49
CA LEU A 72 6.98 1.10 4.23
C LEU A 72 5.63 0.50 4.64
N LEU A 73 4.90 1.23 5.47
CA LEU A 73 3.56 0.87 5.91
C LEU A 73 2.72 2.12 6.10
N TYR A 74 1.41 1.93 6.00
CA TYR A 74 0.39 2.92 6.27
C TYR A 74 -0.42 2.43 7.47
N PRO A 75 -0.50 3.19 8.59
CA PRO A 75 -1.14 2.72 9.82
C PRO A 75 -2.56 2.20 9.61
N GLY A 76 -3.38 2.89 8.80
CA GLY A 76 -4.73 2.46 8.47
C GLY A 76 -4.87 1.48 7.32
N GLY A 77 -3.75 1.12 6.66
CA GLY A 77 -3.68 0.11 5.62
C GLY A 77 -4.74 0.32 4.53
N GLN A 78 -5.59 -0.70 4.32
CA GLN A 78 -6.65 -0.65 3.31
C GLN A 78 -7.65 0.49 3.53
N ARG A 79 -7.90 0.89 4.78
CA ARG A 79 -8.88 1.93 5.08
C ARG A 79 -8.42 3.30 4.58
N GLU A 80 -7.12 3.55 4.66
CA GLU A 80 -6.49 4.73 4.09
C GLU A 80 -6.45 4.64 2.57
N ALA A 81 -6.09 3.49 1.99
CA ALA A 81 -6.01 3.32 0.54
C ALA A 81 -7.39 3.38 -0.17
N LEU A 82 -8.46 2.94 0.50
CA LEU A 82 -9.83 2.85 -0.02
C LEU A 82 -10.79 3.74 0.78
N HIS A 83 -10.36 4.96 1.10
CA HIS A 83 -11.18 5.91 1.84
C HIS A 83 -12.36 6.44 0.98
N ASN A 84 -13.45 6.89 1.63
CA ASN A 84 -14.62 7.44 0.93
C ASN A 84 -14.40 8.91 0.56
N LYS A 85 -15.24 9.45 -0.33
CA LYS A 85 -15.25 10.89 -0.63
C LYS A 85 -15.41 11.72 0.66
N GLY A 86 -14.63 12.79 0.80
CA GLY A 86 -14.60 13.62 2.01
C GLY A 86 -13.80 13.02 3.17
N GLU A 87 -13.13 11.89 2.97
CA GLU A 87 -12.18 11.30 3.91
C GLU A 87 -10.72 11.41 3.47
N GLY A 88 -10.46 12.17 2.40
CA GLY A 88 -9.10 12.49 1.98
C GLY A 88 -8.29 13.09 3.12
N TYR A 89 -7.00 12.80 3.13
CA TYR A 89 -6.04 13.23 4.15
C TYR A 89 -6.34 12.81 5.60
N LYS A 90 -7.29 11.91 5.85
CA LYS A 90 -7.55 11.35 7.18
C LYS A 90 -6.66 10.14 7.45
N LEU A 91 -6.01 10.13 8.63
CA LEU A 91 -5.26 8.98 9.14
C LEU A 91 -6.20 8.08 9.96
N PHE A 92 -6.17 6.78 9.68
CA PHE A 92 -7.03 5.80 10.33
C PHE A 92 -6.17 4.87 11.19
N TRP A 93 -5.84 5.31 12.39
CA TRP A 93 -5.01 4.49 13.29
C TRP A 93 -5.79 3.28 13.82
N PRO A 94 -5.18 2.09 13.85
CA PRO A 94 -5.76 0.95 14.52
C PRO A 94 -5.73 1.17 16.04
N ASP A 95 -6.72 0.63 16.76
CA ASP A 95 -6.77 0.68 18.23
C ASP A 95 -5.49 0.11 18.87
N GLN A 96 -4.87 -0.86 18.20
CA GLN A 96 -3.60 -1.45 18.59
C GLN A 96 -2.57 -1.35 17.47
N PRO A 97 -1.66 -0.35 17.51
CA PRO A 97 -0.63 -0.17 16.50
C PRO A 97 0.55 -1.11 16.74
N GLU A 98 0.38 -2.40 16.42
CA GLU A 98 1.39 -3.46 16.61
C GLU A 98 2.75 -3.14 15.95
N PHE A 99 2.74 -2.39 14.85
CA PHE A 99 3.98 -2.00 14.18
C PHE A 99 4.88 -1.12 15.08
N VAL A 100 4.30 -0.33 15.99
CA VAL A 100 5.05 0.49 16.95
C VAL A 100 5.77 -0.40 17.96
N ARG A 101 5.07 -1.42 18.48
CA ARG A 101 5.68 -2.42 19.38
C ARG A 101 6.81 -3.17 18.67
N MET A 102 6.61 -3.54 17.41
CA MET A 102 7.64 -4.22 16.62
C MET A 102 8.84 -3.30 16.35
N ALA A 103 8.62 -2.03 16.00
CA ALA A 103 9.68 -1.06 15.81
C ALA A 103 10.51 -0.88 17.09
N ALA A 104 9.84 -0.69 18.24
CA ALA A 104 10.50 -0.59 19.54
C ALA A 104 11.33 -1.84 19.87
N ARG A 105 10.79 -3.05 19.61
CA ARG A 105 11.48 -4.32 19.84
C ARG A 105 12.82 -4.42 19.10
N PHE A 106 12.90 -3.89 17.89
CA PHE A 106 14.10 -3.94 17.06
C PHE A 106 14.94 -2.65 17.11
N GLY A 107 14.53 -1.64 17.89
CA GLY A 107 15.16 -0.33 17.90
C GLY A 107 15.08 0.39 16.55
N ALA A 108 14.05 0.09 15.75
CA ALA A 108 13.86 0.69 14.44
C ALA A 108 13.39 2.15 14.57
N THR A 109 13.96 3.03 13.76
CA THR A 109 13.52 4.43 13.69
C THR A 109 12.26 4.53 12.86
N ILE A 110 11.20 5.12 13.42
CA ILE A 110 9.98 5.45 12.68
C ILE A 110 10.17 6.82 12.05
N VAL A 111 10.16 6.88 10.72
CA VAL A 111 10.22 8.12 9.95
C VAL A 111 8.82 8.41 9.40
N PRO A 112 8.09 9.41 9.93
CA PRO A 112 6.81 9.79 9.37
C PRO A 112 7.02 10.48 8.02
N PHE A 113 6.13 10.20 7.08
CA PHE A 113 6.06 10.88 5.79
C PHE A 113 4.58 11.08 5.42
N GLY A 114 4.33 11.88 4.39
CA GLY A 114 2.99 12.10 3.86
C GLY A 114 3.07 12.54 2.41
N THR A 115 1.95 12.39 1.71
CA THR A 115 1.80 12.78 0.31
C THR A 115 0.66 13.76 0.15
N VAL A 116 0.76 14.60 -0.88
CA VAL A 116 -0.21 15.67 -1.18
C VAL A 116 -0.55 15.59 -2.67
N GLY A 117 -1.81 15.86 -3.00
CA GLY A 117 -2.31 15.98 -4.37
C GLY A 117 -3.04 14.74 -4.91
N GLU A 118 -2.74 13.54 -4.40
CA GLU A 118 -3.36 12.30 -4.90
C GLU A 118 -4.88 12.26 -4.66
N ASP A 119 -5.30 12.63 -3.45
CA ASP A 119 -6.72 12.68 -3.07
C ASP A 119 -7.45 13.78 -3.87
N ASP A 120 -6.78 14.91 -4.15
CA ASP A 120 -7.33 16.03 -4.94
C ASP A 120 -7.51 15.67 -6.43
N VAL A 121 -6.55 14.93 -7.00
CA VAL A 121 -6.64 14.39 -8.37
C VAL A 121 -7.77 13.37 -8.45
N GLY A 122 -7.94 12.53 -7.43
CA GLY A 122 -9.07 11.59 -7.34
C GLY A 122 -10.43 12.30 -7.35
N GLU A 123 -10.56 13.39 -6.59
CA GLU A 123 -11.78 14.20 -6.56
C GLU A 123 -12.09 14.87 -7.90
N LEU A 124 -11.05 15.28 -8.64
CA LEU A 124 -11.19 15.95 -9.94
C LEU A 124 -11.42 14.96 -11.11
N ALA A 125 -10.80 13.79 -11.08
CA ALA A 125 -10.67 12.92 -12.26
C ALA A 125 -11.64 11.72 -12.29
N LEU A 126 -12.10 11.21 -11.14
CA LEU A 126 -12.82 9.92 -11.08
C LEU A 126 -13.92 9.92 -10.01
N ASP A 127 -15.19 9.97 -10.42
CA ASP A 127 -16.30 9.57 -9.55
C ASP A 127 -16.23 8.05 -9.28
N TYR A 128 -16.61 7.59 -8.08
CA TYR A 128 -16.89 6.18 -7.78
C TYR A 128 -17.82 5.54 -8.83
N HIS A 129 -18.81 6.28 -9.36
CA HIS A 129 -19.63 5.80 -10.48
C HIS A 129 -18.85 5.62 -11.79
N ASP A 130 -17.80 6.39 -12.04
CA ASP A 130 -16.96 6.24 -13.23
C ASP A 130 -15.91 5.13 -13.03
N MET A 131 -15.37 4.98 -11.82
CA MET A 131 -14.51 3.84 -11.45
C MET A 131 -15.22 2.49 -11.55
N MET A 132 -16.50 2.43 -11.13
CA MET A 132 -17.33 1.21 -11.24
C MET A 132 -17.71 0.85 -12.68
N LYS A 133 -17.62 1.80 -13.62
CA LYS A 133 -17.82 1.54 -15.06
C LYS A 133 -16.57 0.95 -15.73
N ILE A 134 -15.40 1.06 -15.09
CA ILE A 134 -14.17 0.42 -15.55
C ILE A 134 -14.20 -1.03 -15.03
N PRO A 135 -14.36 -2.04 -15.91
CA PRO A 135 -14.59 -3.43 -15.48
C PRO A 135 -13.49 -3.95 -14.53
N ILE A 136 -12.25 -3.62 -14.86
CA ILE A 136 -11.05 -4.03 -14.12
C ILE A 136 -11.02 -3.45 -12.70
N LEU A 137 -11.42 -2.19 -12.55
CA LEU A 137 -11.41 -1.48 -11.27
C LEU A 137 -12.60 -1.89 -10.40
N ASN A 138 -13.74 -2.21 -11.03
CA ASN A 138 -14.93 -2.75 -10.37
C ASN A 138 -14.64 -4.11 -9.73
N ASP A 139 -13.98 -5.03 -10.44
CA ASP A 139 -13.61 -6.34 -9.92
C ASP A 139 -12.65 -6.24 -8.73
N TYR A 140 -11.68 -5.32 -8.81
CA TYR A 140 -10.77 -5.00 -7.69
C TYR A 140 -11.52 -4.50 -6.45
N ILE A 141 -12.41 -3.52 -6.61
CA ILE A 141 -13.18 -2.92 -5.51
C ILE A 141 -14.13 -3.95 -4.86
N ARG A 142 -14.78 -4.81 -5.65
CA ARG A 142 -15.64 -5.88 -5.13
C ARG A 142 -14.86 -6.94 -4.37
N GLY A 143 -13.68 -7.32 -4.87
CA GLY A 143 -12.78 -8.24 -4.20
C GLY A 143 -12.37 -7.76 -2.80
N ALA A 144 -12.03 -6.47 -2.69
CA ALA A 144 -11.65 -5.84 -1.42
C ALA A 144 -12.81 -5.77 -0.40
N LYS A 145 -14.04 -5.42 -0.84
CA LYS A 145 -15.22 -5.35 0.05
C LYS A 145 -15.71 -6.71 0.56
N SER A 146 -15.49 -7.80 -0.18
CA SER A 146 -15.98 -9.14 0.19
C SER A 146 -15.18 -9.85 1.29
N LYS A 147 -14.00 -9.32 1.65
CA LYS A 147 -13.04 -9.96 2.56
C LYS A 147 -12.55 -9.05 3.70
N GLY A 148 -13.22 -7.91 3.89
CA GLY A 148 -13.01 -7.00 5.02
C GLY A 148 -13.94 -7.30 6.18
#